data_AF-A0A2G4YSM4-F1
#
_entry.id   AF-A0A2G4YSM4-F1
#
_cell.length_a   1.000
_cell.length_b   1.000
_cell.length_c   1.000
_cell.angle_alpha   90.00
_cell.angle_beta   90.00
_cell.angle_gamma   90.00
#
_symmetry.space_group_name_H-M   'P 1'
#
loop_
_entity.id
_entity.type
_entity.pdbx_description
1 polymer ?
#
loop_
_entity_poly.entity_id
_entity_poly.type
_entity_poly.pdbx_seq_one_letter_code
_entity_poly.pdbx_strand_id
1 'polypeptide(L)'
;MTDTPASAPVEAKDSASVLIIRDGAVHDRYGALQILMVKRHQKIRFAGGAYVFPGGKLDPADRALEEQDQKDAAADISAEFRGLRYAALREVFEETGLVIGTQAGQAIDEAGRAALDRDYRQAFLDGSLTLADFLARSGVTLDMGDCYPFAHWITPEVYPVRFDTRFYLTVAPTGQLPSPDGHEITEVQWMYPMKLVEESDGVLMFPTMMNLKMLGQARSVAEALELLGQREIVTVTPEVIEGDKVSFRKIPAAAGYEDVDQTRTRTAIDLKNG
;
A
#
# COMPACT_ATOMS: atom_id res chain seq x y z
N MET A 1 26.14 36.09 -12.85
CA MET A 1 25.13 35.12 -12.42
C MET A 1 25.37 33.87 -13.25
N THR A 2 26.05 32.89 -12.68
CA THR A 2 26.27 31.60 -13.34
C THR A 2 24.99 30.79 -13.16
N ASP A 3 24.22 30.69 -14.24
CA ASP A 3 23.10 29.76 -14.34
C ASP A 3 23.70 28.34 -14.28
N THR A 4 23.70 27.75 -13.10
CA THR A 4 23.98 26.32 -12.96
C THR A 4 22.78 25.60 -13.56
N PRO A 5 22.93 24.77 -14.60
CA PRO A 5 21.82 24.02 -15.14
C PRO A 5 21.21 23.19 -14.00
N ALA A 6 19.90 23.33 -13.81
CA ALA A 6 19.17 22.53 -12.82
C ALA A 6 19.48 21.05 -13.07
N SER A 7 19.97 20.35 -12.04
CA SER A 7 20.24 18.92 -12.14
C SER A 7 18.96 18.19 -12.51
N ALA A 8 19.05 17.19 -13.37
CA ALA A 8 17.91 16.34 -13.72
C ALA A 8 17.26 15.78 -12.43
N PRO A 9 15.92 15.69 -12.37
CA PRO A 9 15.22 15.14 -11.21
C PRO A 9 15.70 13.73 -10.86
N VAL A 10 15.73 13.39 -9.57
CA VAL A 10 16.04 12.03 -9.12
C VAL A 10 14.99 11.08 -9.67
N GLU A 11 15.39 9.91 -10.17
CA GLU A 11 14.45 8.91 -10.67
C GLU A 11 13.57 8.35 -9.54
N ALA A 12 12.28 8.17 -9.81
CA ALA A 12 11.35 7.59 -8.85
C ALA A 12 11.53 6.07 -8.81
N LYS A 13 11.64 5.50 -7.60
CA LYS A 13 11.78 4.05 -7.42
C LYS A 13 10.42 3.38 -7.42
N ASP A 14 10.29 2.29 -8.17
CA ASP A 14 9.08 1.46 -8.16
C ASP A 14 8.77 0.94 -6.75
N SER A 15 7.50 1.03 -6.37
CA SER A 15 6.99 0.56 -5.08
C SER A 15 5.54 0.12 -5.19
N ALA A 16 5.11 -0.74 -4.28
CA ALA A 16 3.76 -1.23 -4.16
C ALA A 16 3.21 -0.97 -2.76
N SER A 17 1.92 -0.68 -2.65
CA SER A 17 1.24 -0.51 -1.36
C SER A 17 -0.16 -1.10 -1.40
N VAL A 18 -0.63 -1.68 -0.29
CA VAL A 18 -1.79 -2.57 -0.31
C VAL A 18 -2.86 -2.13 0.68
N LEU A 19 -4.03 -1.79 0.16
CA LEU A 19 -5.23 -1.59 0.93
C LEU A 19 -5.87 -2.96 1.18
N ILE A 20 -5.69 -3.51 2.37
CA ILE A 20 -6.29 -4.79 2.77
C ILE A 20 -7.61 -4.48 3.48
N ILE A 21 -8.72 -4.95 2.92
CA ILE A 21 -10.06 -4.62 3.41
C ILE A 21 -10.83 -5.83 3.91
N ARG A 22 -11.77 -5.61 4.82
CA ARG A 22 -12.74 -6.62 5.24
C ARG A 22 -14.05 -5.97 5.67
N ASP A 23 -15.11 -6.77 5.73
CA ASP A 23 -16.30 -6.41 6.49
C ASP A 23 -16.11 -6.83 7.95
N GLY A 24 -16.15 -5.85 8.85
CA GLY A 24 -16.06 -6.05 10.28
C GLY A 24 -17.38 -5.77 10.99
N ALA A 25 -17.28 -5.34 12.26
CA ALA A 25 -18.44 -4.86 12.99
C ALA A 25 -19.03 -3.63 12.28
N VAL A 26 -20.37 -3.56 12.19
CA VAL A 26 -21.06 -2.43 11.58
C VAL A 26 -20.95 -1.22 12.50
N HIS A 27 -20.47 -0.11 11.95
CA HIS A 27 -20.49 1.20 12.58
C HIS A 27 -21.59 2.06 11.95
N ASP A 28 -22.44 2.70 12.76
CA ASP A 28 -23.61 3.46 12.28
C ASP A 28 -23.26 4.46 11.16
N ARG A 29 -22.19 5.23 11.39
CA ARG A 29 -21.70 6.22 10.43
C ARG A 29 -20.95 5.62 9.22
N TYR A 30 -20.04 4.67 9.44
CA TYR A 30 -19.04 4.25 8.45
C TYR A 30 -19.35 2.91 7.76
N GLY A 31 -20.41 2.20 8.16
CA GLY A 31 -20.71 0.87 7.65
C GLY A 31 -19.83 -0.23 8.25
N ALA A 32 -19.71 -1.35 7.55
CA ALA A 32 -18.94 -2.52 7.96
C ALA A 32 -17.49 -2.49 7.45
N LEU A 33 -17.20 -1.71 6.40
CA LEU A 33 -15.90 -1.68 5.75
C LEU A 33 -14.80 -1.23 6.72
N GLN A 34 -13.83 -2.11 6.92
CA GLN A 34 -12.60 -1.85 7.67
C GLN A 34 -11.38 -2.04 6.75
N ILE A 35 -10.33 -1.28 7.02
CA ILE A 35 -9.03 -1.37 6.38
C ILE A 35 -7.95 -1.74 7.41
N LEU A 36 -6.99 -2.57 7.01
CA LEU A 36 -5.82 -2.87 7.82
C LEU A 36 -4.80 -1.75 7.67
N MET A 37 -4.42 -1.14 8.79
CA MET A 37 -3.38 -0.13 8.87
C MET A 37 -2.22 -0.66 9.70
N VAL A 38 -0.99 -0.33 9.29
CA VAL A 38 0.22 -0.64 10.05
C VAL A 38 0.86 0.66 10.56
N LYS A 39 1.49 0.60 11.73
CA LYS A 39 2.19 1.74 12.31
C LYS A 39 3.68 1.48 12.42
N ARG A 40 4.44 2.24 11.66
CA ARG A 40 5.91 2.15 11.61
C ARG A 40 6.55 2.74 12.87
N HIS A 41 7.62 2.10 13.34
CA HIS A 41 8.38 2.54 14.52
C HIS A 41 8.88 4.00 14.33
N GLN A 42 8.83 4.82 15.40
CA GLN A 42 9.11 6.27 15.34
C GLN A 42 10.54 6.63 14.86
N LYS A 43 11.48 5.68 14.94
CA LYS A 43 12.89 5.88 14.53
C LYS A 43 13.15 5.74 13.02
N ILE A 44 12.13 5.44 12.22
CA ILE A 44 12.28 5.30 10.77
C ILE A 44 12.25 6.70 10.14
N ARG A 45 13.26 6.96 9.28
CA ARG A 45 13.52 8.27 8.65
C ARG A 45 12.34 8.82 7.84
N PHE A 46 11.39 7.97 7.45
CA PHE A 46 10.21 8.32 6.67
C PHE A 46 8.94 7.85 7.40
N ALA A 47 7.98 8.76 7.62
CA ALA A 47 6.66 8.47 8.19
C ALA A 47 6.61 7.82 9.60
N GLY A 48 7.68 7.86 10.40
CA GLY A 48 7.69 7.32 11.77
C GLY A 48 6.49 7.80 12.61
N GLY A 49 5.81 6.85 13.27
CA GLY A 49 4.63 7.08 14.10
C GLY A 49 3.29 7.24 13.36
N ALA A 50 3.29 7.30 12.02
CA ALA A 50 2.07 7.39 11.22
C ALA A 50 1.49 6.02 10.87
N TYR A 51 0.16 5.94 10.77
CA TYR A 51 -0.50 4.81 10.12
C TYR A 51 -0.32 4.90 8.61
N VAL A 52 0.14 3.80 8.01
CA VAL A 52 0.30 3.62 6.57
C VAL A 52 -0.32 2.29 6.17
N PHE A 53 -0.51 2.10 4.87
CA PHE A 53 -0.83 0.78 4.33
C PHE A 53 0.45 -0.06 4.25
N PRO A 54 0.36 -1.39 4.33
CA PRO A 54 1.47 -2.26 4.02
C PRO A 54 2.08 -1.95 2.65
N GLY A 55 3.40 -2.02 2.54
CA GLY A 55 4.03 -1.80 1.24
C GLY A 55 5.49 -1.40 1.30
N GLY A 56 6.16 -1.59 0.16
CA GLY A 56 7.57 -1.34 0.04
C GLY A 56 8.02 -1.30 -1.42
N LYS A 57 9.33 -1.40 -1.61
CA LYS A 57 9.95 -1.29 -2.93
C LYS A 57 9.76 -2.59 -3.70
N LEU A 58 9.72 -2.48 -5.02
CA LEU A 58 9.86 -3.65 -5.87
C LEU A 58 11.24 -4.29 -5.68
N ASP A 59 11.27 -5.58 -5.34
CA ASP A 59 12.51 -6.35 -5.35
C ASP A 59 12.75 -6.95 -6.76
N PRO A 60 13.99 -7.01 -7.27
CA PRO A 60 14.29 -7.71 -8.51
C PRO A 60 13.78 -9.16 -8.57
N ALA A 61 13.72 -9.85 -7.43
CA ALA A 61 13.16 -11.21 -7.33
C ALA A 61 11.64 -11.24 -7.55
N ASP A 62 10.90 -10.20 -7.15
CA ASP A 62 9.46 -10.09 -7.43
C ASP A 62 9.20 -9.97 -8.93
N ARG A 63 10.02 -9.16 -9.63
CA ARG A 63 9.95 -8.99 -11.09
C ARG A 63 10.31 -10.28 -11.82
N ALA A 64 11.40 -10.93 -11.41
CA ALA A 64 11.82 -12.20 -12.00
C ALA A 64 10.78 -13.30 -11.80
N LEU A 65 10.09 -13.32 -10.65
CA LEU A 65 9.02 -14.26 -10.38
C LEU A 65 7.84 -14.05 -11.34
N GLU A 66 7.43 -12.81 -11.61
CA GLU A 66 6.36 -12.55 -12.59
C GLU A 66 6.74 -13.04 -14.01
N GLU A 67 7.95 -12.74 -14.45
CA GLU A 67 8.45 -13.16 -15.77
C GLU A 67 8.45 -14.69 -15.92
N GLN A 68 8.69 -15.41 -14.82
CA GLN A 68 8.69 -16.87 -14.79
C GLN A 68 7.30 -17.48 -14.66
N ASP A 69 6.43 -16.91 -13.83
CA ASP A 69 5.15 -17.52 -13.48
C ASP A 69 4.31 -17.70 -14.74
N GLN A 70 4.40 -16.77 -15.70
CA GLN A 70 3.61 -16.72 -16.95
C GLN A 70 2.10 -16.99 -16.74
N LYS A 71 1.64 -17.05 -15.48
CA LYS A 71 0.27 -17.25 -15.07
C LYS A 71 -0.43 -16.02 -15.54
N ASP A 72 -1.15 -16.22 -16.65
CA ASP A 72 -1.97 -15.28 -17.36
C ASP A 72 -2.11 -13.99 -16.56
N ALA A 73 -1.29 -13.01 -16.95
CA ALA A 73 -1.54 -11.61 -16.66
C ALA A 73 -3.04 -11.45 -16.80
N ALA A 74 -3.74 -11.24 -15.67
CA ALA A 74 -5.18 -11.00 -15.66
C ALA A 74 -5.43 -10.09 -16.85
N ALA A 75 -6.20 -10.58 -17.83
CA ALA A 75 -6.12 -10.13 -19.23
C ALA A 75 -6.38 -8.62 -19.41
N ASP A 76 -6.74 -7.93 -18.33
CA ASP A 76 -7.18 -6.55 -18.24
C ASP A 76 -6.32 -5.67 -17.31
N ILE A 77 -5.19 -6.13 -16.76
CA ILE A 77 -4.29 -5.27 -15.97
C ILE A 77 -3.26 -4.59 -16.88
N SER A 78 -3.21 -3.25 -16.81
CA SER A 78 -2.26 -2.44 -17.58
C SER A 78 -0.81 -2.78 -17.24
N ALA A 79 0.08 -2.63 -18.23
CA ALA A 79 1.49 -3.02 -18.10
C ALA A 79 2.20 -2.34 -16.92
N GLU A 80 1.75 -1.16 -16.51
CA GLU A 80 2.35 -0.39 -15.40
C GLU A 80 2.09 -1.00 -14.01
N PHE A 81 1.09 -1.88 -13.86
CA PHE A 81 0.79 -2.60 -12.62
C PHE A 81 1.35 -4.03 -12.60
N ARG A 82 2.08 -4.43 -13.65
CA ARG A 82 2.74 -5.74 -13.71
C ARG A 82 3.95 -5.77 -12.77
N GLY A 83 4.14 -6.87 -12.07
CA GLY A 83 5.30 -7.20 -11.25
C GLY A 83 5.18 -6.66 -9.83
N LEU A 84 4.49 -5.53 -9.68
CA LEU A 84 4.24 -4.90 -8.41
C LEU A 84 3.16 -5.60 -7.57
N ARG A 85 2.36 -6.51 -8.15
CA ARG A 85 1.46 -7.38 -7.36
C ARG A 85 2.22 -8.39 -6.49
N TYR A 86 3.33 -8.95 -6.99
CA TYR A 86 4.16 -9.85 -6.19
C TYR A 86 4.82 -9.09 -5.04
N ALA A 87 5.35 -7.90 -5.32
CA ALA A 87 5.86 -7.00 -4.28
C ALA A 87 4.78 -6.66 -3.24
N ALA A 88 3.58 -6.26 -3.68
CA ALA A 88 2.44 -6.00 -2.81
C ALA A 88 2.14 -7.18 -1.85
N LEU A 89 2.00 -8.39 -2.39
CA LEU A 89 1.65 -9.56 -1.59
C LEU A 89 2.80 -10.05 -0.70
N ARG A 90 4.06 -9.87 -1.12
CA ARG A 90 5.23 -10.08 -0.26
C ARG A 90 5.20 -9.14 0.95
N GLU A 91 5.01 -7.85 0.72
CA GLU A 91 4.96 -6.82 1.77
C GLU A 91 3.79 -7.05 2.75
N VAL A 92 2.65 -7.56 2.26
CA VAL A 92 1.54 -7.99 3.13
C VAL A 92 2.00 -9.05 4.13
N PHE A 93 2.73 -10.06 3.67
CA PHE A 93 3.26 -11.10 4.56
C PHE A 93 4.34 -10.55 5.51
N GLU A 94 5.30 -9.79 4.98
CA GLU A 94 6.38 -9.19 5.77
C GLU A 94 5.86 -8.31 6.90
N GLU A 95 4.92 -7.41 6.61
CA GLU A 95 4.48 -6.39 7.58
C GLU A 95 3.28 -6.81 8.44
N THR A 96 2.47 -7.77 7.97
CA THR A 96 1.24 -8.18 8.69
C THR A 96 1.15 -9.67 9.01
N GLY A 97 1.99 -10.52 8.42
CA GLY A 97 1.93 -11.98 8.58
C GLY A 97 0.71 -12.63 7.93
N LEU A 98 -0.14 -11.87 7.23
CA LEU A 98 -1.24 -12.40 6.42
C LEU A 98 -0.70 -13.03 5.14
N VAL A 99 -1.37 -14.08 4.69
CA VAL A 99 -1.06 -14.76 3.43
C VAL A 99 -2.29 -14.71 2.53
N ILE A 100 -2.20 -13.92 1.45
CA ILE A 100 -3.23 -13.80 0.43
C ILE A 100 -3.07 -14.93 -0.57
N GLY A 101 -3.74 -16.05 -0.32
CA GLY A 101 -3.61 -17.22 -1.16
C GLY A 101 -4.13 -18.50 -0.51
N THR A 102 -3.76 -19.61 -1.13
CA THR A 102 -4.12 -20.95 -0.70
C THR A 102 -2.88 -21.80 -0.49
N GLN A 103 -2.99 -22.86 0.31
CA GLN A 103 -1.94 -23.86 0.47
C GLN A 103 -2.54 -25.22 0.12
N ALA A 104 -1.91 -25.93 -0.82
CA ALA A 104 -2.46 -27.17 -1.38
C ALA A 104 -3.92 -27.04 -1.89
N GLY A 105 -4.27 -25.88 -2.45
CA GLY A 105 -5.60 -25.58 -2.98
C GLY A 105 -6.69 -25.37 -1.91
N GLN A 106 -6.31 -25.22 -0.64
CA GLN A 106 -7.22 -24.94 0.47
C GLN A 106 -6.94 -23.56 1.07
N ALA A 107 -7.98 -22.94 1.64
CA ALA A 107 -7.81 -21.71 2.40
C ALA A 107 -6.87 -21.94 3.60
N ILE A 108 -6.00 -20.97 3.84
CA ILE A 108 -5.04 -21.01 4.96
C ILE A 108 -5.75 -20.44 6.19
N ASP A 109 -5.99 -21.28 7.19
CA ASP A 109 -6.54 -20.89 8.48
C ASP A 109 -5.48 -20.24 9.39
N GLU A 110 -5.87 -19.81 10.60
CA GLU A 110 -4.92 -19.19 11.53
C GLU A 110 -3.75 -20.11 11.91
N ALA A 111 -3.98 -21.41 12.04
CA ALA A 111 -2.92 -22.35 12.42
C ALA A 111 -1.88 -22.49 11.31
N GLY A 112 -2.34 -22.60 10.05
CA GLY A 112 -1.50 -22.61 8.87
C GLY A 112 -0.73 -21.30 8.69
N ARG A 113 -1.43 -20.16 8.81
CA ARG A 113 -0.81 -18.83 8.74
C ARG A 113 0.25 -18.65 9.84
N ALA A 114 -0.04 -19.04 11.08
CA ALA A 114 0.91 -18.96 12.19
C ALA A 114 2.14 -19.85 11.99
N ALA A 115 1.98 -21.01 11.35
CA ALA A 115 3.11 -21.85 10.98
C ALA A 115 3.98 -21.16 9.91
N LEU A 116 3.37 -20.61 8.85
CA LEU A 116 4.10 -19.90 7.79
C LEU A 116 4.86 -18.69 8.34
N ASP A 117 4.22 -17.89 9.19
CA ASP A 117 4.82 -16.73 9.86
C ASP A 117 6.07 -17.13 10.67
N ARG A 118 5.92 -18.12 11.57
CA ARG A 118 7.02 -18.63 12.39
C ARG A 118 8.17 -19.17 11.55
N ASP A 119 7.87 -19.92 10.49
CA ASP A 119 8.87 -20.67 9.75
C ASP A 119 9.59 -19.81 8.68
N TYR A 120 8.97 -18.74 8.19
CA TYR A 120 9.49 -17.99 7.03
C TYR A 120 9.63 -16.48 7.24
N ARG A 121 8.80 -15.82 8.05
CA ARG A 121 8.73 -14.34 8.06
C ARG A 121 10.06 -13.68 8.41
N GLN A 122 10.78 -14.23 9.40
CA GLN A 122 12.10 -13.69 9.78
C GLN A 122 13.11 -13.71 8.63
N ALA A 123 13.05 -14.72 7.76
CA ALA A 123 13.93 -14.88 6.62
C ALA A 123 13.58 -13.92 5.46
N PHE A 124 12.32 -13.46 5.37
CA PHE A 124 11.99 -12.32 4.51
C PHE A 124 12.57 -11.02 5.06
N LEU A 125 12.36 -10.76 6.36
CA LEU A 125 12.78 -9.50 7.00
C LEU A 125 14.30 -9.29 6.97
N ASP A 126 15.10 -10.37 6.98
CA ASP A 126 16.57 -10.29 6.84
C ASP A 126 17.08 -10.42 5.39
N GLY A 127 16.17 -10.58 4.42
CA GLY A 127 16.48 -10.70 3.00
C GLY A 127 17.12 -12.01 2.57
N SER A 128 17.10 -13.05 3.42
CA SER A 128 17.67 -14.38 3.10
C SER A 128 16.71 -15.30 2.33
N LEU A 129 15.44 -14.94 2.22
CA LEU A 129 14.40 -15.69 1.50
C LEU A 129 13.67 -14.78 0.49
N THR A 130 13.64 -15.22 -0.76
CA THR A 130 12.83 -14.55 -1.79
C THR A 130 11.37 -15.02 -1.73
N LEU A 131 10.45 -14.23 -2.30
CA LEU A 131 9.06 -14.68 -2.45
C LEU A 131 8.97 -15.98 -3.27
N ALA A 132 9.77 -16.13 -4.33
CA ALA A 132 9.82 -17.35 -5.14
C ALA A 132 10.23 -18.58 -4.30
N ASP A 133 11.27 -18.45 -3.48
CA ASP A 133 11.70 -19.51 -2.55
C ASP A 133 10.60 -19.87 -1.56
N PHE A 134 9.94 -18.87 -0.98
CA PHE A 134 8.84 -19.09 -0.05
C PHE A 134 7.70 -19.89 -0.69
N LEU A 135 7.24 -19.49 -1.87
CA LEU A 135 6.15 -20.19 -2.57
C LEU A 135 6.54 -21.64 -2.89
N ALA A 136 7.77 -21.85 -3.39
CA ALA A 136 8.28 -23.18 -3.71
C ALA A 136 8.39 -24.09 -2.48
N ARG A 137 8.82 -23.55 -1.33
CA ARG A 137 9.06 -24.34 -0.09
C ARG A 137 7.79 -24.58 0.71
N SER A 138 6.91 -23.59 0.79
CA SER A 138 5.68 -23.64 1.58
C SER A 138 4.53 -24.35 0.86
N GLY A 139 4.56 -24.39 -0.48
CA GLY A 139 3.44 -24.85 -1.29
C GLY A 139 2.27 -23.85 -1.33
N VAL A 140 2.50 -22.59 -0.93
CA VAL A 140 1.53 -21.51 -1.07
C VAL A 140 1.39 -21.11 -2.53
N THR A 141 0.16 -20.90 -2.96
CA THR A 141 -0.21 -20.27 -4.23
C THR A 141 -0.89 -18.94 -3.92
N LEU A 142 -0.31 -17.84 -4.38
CA LEU A 142 -0.87 -16.49 -4.20
C LEU A 142 -2.18 -16.33 -4.97
N ASP A 143 -3.14 -15.64 -4.36
CA ASP A 143 -4.36 -15.23 -5.06
C ASP A 143 -4.13 -13.90 -5.78
N MET A 144 -3.65 -13.99 -7.02
CA MET A 144 -3.40 -12.81 -7.86
C MET A 144 -4.70 -12.19 -8.41
N GLY A 145 -5.83 -12.93 -8.35
CA GLY A 145 -7.13 -12.47 -8.81
C GLY A 145 -7.81 -11.52 -7.83
N ASP A 146 -7.49 -11.64 -6.54
CA ASP A 146 -7.97 -10.78 -5.46
C ASP A 146 -6.97 -9.64 -5.12
N CYS A 147 -6.14 -9.23 -6.08
CA CYS A 147 -5.17 -8.14 -5.93
C CYS A 147 -5.38 -7.11 -7.05
N TYR A 148 -6.34 -6.21 -6.83
CA TYR A 148 -6.84 -5.26 -7.83
C TYR A 148 -6.00 -3.97 -7.85
N PRO A 149 -5.63 -3.43 -9.02
CA PRO A 149 -5.13 -2.05 -9.11
C PRO A 149 -6.11 -1.07 -8.46
N PHE A 150 -5.61 -0.13 -7.65
CA PHE A 150 -6.45 0.84 -6.92
C PHE A 150 -6.12 2.29 -7.24
N ALA A 151 -4.83 2.64 -7.25
CA ALA A 151 -4.33 3.98 -7.56
C ALA A 151 -2.87 3.95 -8.01
N HIS A 152 -2.42 5.02 -8.65
CA HIS A 152 -1.03 5.19 -9.08
C HIS A 152 -0.54 6.59 -8.71
N TRP A 153 0.49 6.68 -7.87
CA TRP A 153 1.02 7.95 -7.39
C TRP A 153 2.52 8.04 -7.62
N ILE A 154 2.99 9.14 -8.21
CA ILE A 154 4.41 9.44 -8.36
C ILE A 154 4.77 10.61 -7.46
N THR A 155 5.82 10.43 -6.68
CA THR A 155 6.34 11.49 -5.81
C THR A 155 6.82 12.69 -6.67
N PRO A 156 6.46 13.94 -6.33
CA PRO A 156 6.84 15.12 -7.11
C PRO A 156 8.36 15.27 -7.29
N GLU A 157 8.78 15.85 -8.42
CA GLU A 157 10.20 16.01 -8.79
C GLU A 157 11.00 16.93 -7.87
N VAL A 158 10.32 17.82 -7.14
CA VAL A 158 10.94 18.73 -6.16
C VAL A 158 11.51 18.01 -4.94
N TYR A 159 11.18 16.73 -4.74
CA TYR A 159 11.66 15.94 -3.63
C TYR A 159 12.84 15.04 -4.04
N PRO A 160 13.89 14.90 -3.22
CA PRO A 160 15.07 14.11 -3.57
C PRO A 160 14.86 12.60 -3.34
N VAL A 161 13.88 12.21 -2.52
CA VAL A 161 13.46 10.81 -2.38
C VAL A 161 12.11 10.66 -3.07
N ARG A 162 12.07 9.84 -4.13
CA ARG A 162 10.90 9.67 -4.96
C ARG A 162 10.53 8.21 -5.12
N PHE A 163 9.23 7.96 -5.04
CA PHE A 163 8.62 6.67 -5.30
C PHE A 163 7.58 6.80 -6.41
N ASP A 164 7.55 5.79 -7.27
CA ASP A 164 6.49 5.51 -8.21
C ASP A 164 5.66 4.36 -7.61
N THR A 165 4.58 4.70 -6.92
CA THR A 165 3.82 3.78 -6.07
C THR A 165 2.53 3.36 -6.76
N ARG A 166 2.40 2.06 -7.01
CA ARG A 166 1.13 1.43 -7.39
C ARG A 166 0.44 0.94 -6.12
N PHE A 167 -0.79 1.39 -5.92
CA PHE A 167 -1.65 0.92 -4.85
C PHE A 167 -2.52 -0.23 -5.36
N TYR A 168 -2.67 -1.25 -4.54
CA TYR A 168 -3.54 -2.40 -4.77
C TYR A 168 -4.60 -2.48 -3.68
N LEU A 169 -5.75 -3.09 -4.01
CA LEU A 169 -6.80 -3.45 -3.08
C LEU A 169 -6.90 -4.98 -3.03
N THR A 170 -7.03 -5.54 -1.84
CA THR A 170 -7.25 -6.98 -1.64
C THR A 170 -8.21 -7.24 -0.48
N VAL A 171 -8.96 -8.33 -0.53
CA VAL A 171 -9.82 -8.74 0.58
C VAL A 171 -9.01 -9.58 1.56
N ALA A 172 -9.20 -9.31 2.85
CA ALA A 172 -8.50 -10.03 3.90
C ALA A 172 -8.88 -11.53 3.90
N PRO A 173 -7.93 -12.45 4.04
CA PRO A 173 -8.22 -13.87 4.09
C PRO A 173 -9.03 -14.18 5.36
N THR A 174 -10.07 -14.99 5.19
CA THR A 174 -10.96 -15.34 6.31
C THR A 174 -10.22 -16.18 7.34
N GLY A 175 -10.35 -15.81 8.61
CA GLY A 175 -9.85 -16.60 9.73
C GLY A 175 -8.36 -16.41 10.04
N GLN A 176 -7.65 -15.54 9.33
CA GLN A 176 -6.27 -15.16 9.68
C GLN A 176 -6.23 -13.92 10.58
N LEU A 177 -5.30 -13.92 11.53
CA LEU A 177 -5.05 -12.81 12.44
C LEU A 177 -3.75 -12.09 12.05
N PRO A 178 -3.81 -10.81 11.67
CA PRO A 178 -2.61 -10.06 11.36
C PRO A 178 -1.81 -9.73 12.63
N SER A 179 -0.49 -9.68 12.50
CA SER A 179 0.45 -9.38 13.60
C SER A 179 1.57 -8.46 13.11
N PRO A 180 2.09 -7.56 13.99
CA PRO A 180 3.30 -6.81 13.68
C PRO A 180 4.49 -7.75 13.45
N ASP A 181 5.47 -7.29 12.69
CA ASP A 181 6.72 -8.01 12.39
C ASP A 181 7.70 -8.08 13.58
N GLY A 182 7.39 -7.35 14.67
CA GLY A 182 8.22 -7.25 15.87
C GLY A 182 9.49 -6.41 15.68
N HIS A 183 9.65 -5.75 14.54
CA HIS A 183 10.83 -4.96 14.15
C HIS A 183 10.42 -3.57 13.68
N GLU A 184 9.96 -3.47 12.43
CA GLU A 184 9.63 -2.21 11.78
C GLU A 184 8.24 -1.71 12.15
N ILE A 185 7.30 -2.64 12.27
CA ILE A 185 5.89 -2.41 12.53
C ILE A 185 5.62 -2.64 14.01
N THR A 186 5.08 -1.60 14.65
CA THR A 186 4.77 -1.60 16.09
C THR A 186 3.32 -1.94 16.38
N GLU A 187 2.42 -1.67 15.43
CA GLU A 187 0.99 -1.93 15.56
C GLU A 187 0.42 -2.33 14.20
N VAL A 188 -0.53 -3.27 14.22
CA VAL A 188 -1.34 -3.66 13.07
C VAL A 188 -2.79 -3.64 13.52
N GLN A 189 -3.62 -2.83 12.86
CA GLN A 189 -4.96 -2.53 13.36
C GLN A 189 -5.99 -2.37 12.25
N TRP A 190 -7.14 -3.02 12.45
CA TRP A 190 -8.33 -2.78 11.65
C TRP A 190 -9.00 -1.46 12.04
N MET A 191 -9.22 -0.59 11.05
CA MET A 191 -9.77 0.75 11.24
C MET A 191 -10.89 1.03 10.24
N TYR A 192 -11.76 1.98 10.55
CA TYR A 192 -12.72 2.50 9.57
C TYR A 192 -12.03 3.63 8.77
N PRO A 193 -12.03 3.62 7.42
CA PRO A 193 -11.23 4.54 6.62
C PRO A 193 -11.48 6.02 6.94
N MET A 194 -12.75 6.45 6.93
CA MET A 194 -13.12 7.85 7.21
C MET A 194 -12.93 8.23 8.67
N LYS A 195 -13.09 7.29 9.61
CA LYS A 195 -12.82 7.54 11.02
C LYS A 195 -11.35 7.91 11.23
N LEU A 196 -10.43 7.16 10.62
CA LEU A 196 -9.00 7.44 10.70
C LEU A 196 -8.67 8.82 10.12
N VAL A 197 -9.27 9.19 8.97
CA VAL A 197 -9.06 10.50 8.37
C VAL A 197 -9.52 11.62 9.31
N GLU A 198 -10.71 11.51 9.89
CA GLU A 198 -11.32 12.54 10.74
C GLU A 198 -10.61 12.71 12.09
N GLU A 199 -10.21 11.59 12.69
CA GLU A 199 -9.57 11.55 14.01
C GLU A 199 -8.05 11.74 13.95
N SER A 200 -7.44 11.65 12.77
CA SER A 200 -6.01 11.93 12.62
C SER A 200 -5.71 13.41 12.91
N ASP A 201 -4.68 13.66 13.70
CA ASP A 201 -4.17 15.00 14.04
C ASP A 201 -3.26 15.59 12.93
N GLY A 202 -3.43 15.11 11.70
CA GLY A 202 -2.66 15.52 10.54
C GLY A 202 -1.36 14.76 10.31
N VAL A 203 -1.18 13.61 10.96
CA VAL A 203 0.01 12.76 10.81
C VAL A 203 -0.01 11.87 9.55
N LEU A 204 -1.16 11.77 8.86
CA LEU A 204 -1.28 10.98 7.64
C LEU A 204 -0.49 11.60 6.48
N MET A 205 0.17 10.73 5.71
CA MET A 205 0.74 11.12 4.43
C MET A 205 -0.39 11.48 3.45
N PHE A 206 -0.12 12.43 2.56
CA PHE A 206 -1.12 12.91 1.62
C PHE A 206 -1.73 11.78 0.75
N PRO A 207 -0.96 10.92 0.05
CA PRO A 207 -1.53 9.79 -0.69
C PRO A 207 -2.37 8.84 0.18
N THR A 208 -1.93 8.56 1.42
CA THR A 208 -2.68 7.73 2.37
C THR A 208 -4.02 8.35 2.70
N MET A 209 -4.07 9.64 3.03
CA MET A 209 -5.33 10.33 3.32
C MET A 209 -6.27 10.34 2.11
N MET A 210 -5.75 10.60 0.91
CA MET A 210 -6.55 10.62 -0.32
C MET A 210 -7.15 9.24 -0.63
N ASN A 211 -6.34 8.18 -0.54
CA ASN A 211 -6.78 6.81 -0.76
C ASN A 211 -7.77 6.34 0.32
N LEU A 212 -7.59 6.73 1.59
CA LEU A 212 -8.56 6.45 2.66
C LEU A 212 -9.91 7.13 2.42
N LYS A 213 -9.92 8.38 1.96
CA LYS A 213 -11.16 9.10 1.62
C LYS A 213 -11.89 8.47 0.46
N MET A 214 -11.14 8.09 -0.57
CA MET A 214 -11.67 7.40 -1.74
C MET A 214 -12.27 6.04 -1.38
N LEU A 215 -11.55 5.20 -0.63
CA LEU A 215 -12.07 3.93 -0.14
C LEU A 215 -13.27 4.14 0.79
N GLY A 216 -13.23 5.19 1.60
CA GLY A 216 -14.28 5.56 2.57
C GLY A 216 -15.60 6.01 1.97
N GLN A 217 -15.72 6.11 0.64
CA GLN A 217 -17.00 6.27 -0.05
C GLN A 217 -17.85 5.00 0.03
N ALA A 218 -17.21 3.83 0.14
CA ALA A 218 -17.89 2.55 0.34
C ALA A 218 -18.17 2.26 1.83
N ARG A 219 -19.24 1.50 2.09
CA ARG A 219 -19.67 1.07 3.42
C ARG A 219 -19.48 -0.44 3.65
N SER A 220 -19.15 -1.21 2.62
CA SER A 220 -18.83 -2.64 2.68
C SER A 220 -17.75 -3.03 1.67
N VAL A 221 -17.19 -4.24 1.80
CA VAL A 221 -16.25 -4.80 0.80
C VAL A 221 -16.90 -4.89 -0.57
N ALA A 222 -18.15 -5.36 -0.63
CA ALA A 222 -18.87 -5.49 -1.90
C ALA A 222 -19.02 -4.15 -2.62
N GLU A 223 -19.40 -3.09 -1.89
CA GLU A 223 -19.51 -1.74 -2.44
C GLU A 223 -18.14 -1.17 -2.83
N ALA A 224 -17.08 -1.46 -2.08
CA ALA A 224 -15.73 -1.03 -2.42
C ALA A 224 -15.25 -1.62 -3.76
N LEU A 225 -15.52 -2.91 -3.99
CA LEU A 225 -15.20 -3.59 -5.25
C LEU A 225 -16.06 -3.08 -6.42
N GLU A 226 -17.34 -2.80 -6.18
CA GLU A 226 -18.24 -2.23 -7.18
C GLU A 226 -17.77 -0.83 -7.62
N LEU A 227 -17.49 0.06 -6.65
CA LEU A 227 -16.97 1.40 -6.93
C LEU A 227 -15.61 1.34 -7.64
N LEU A 228 -14.74 0.39 -7.27
CA LEU A 228 -13.46 0.21 -7.94
C LEU A 228 -13.64 -0.16 -9.43
N GLY A 229 -14.57 -1.07 -9.74
CA GLY A 229 -14.86 -1.49 -11.12
C GLY A 229 -15.42 -0.40 -12.03
N GLN A 230 -15.90 0.72 -11.47
CA GLN A 230 -16.42 1.87 -12.21
C GLN A 230 -15.37 2.95 -12.49
N ARG A 231 -14.15 2.80 -11.94
CA ARG A 231 -13.14 3.85 -11.95
C ARG A 231 -12.06 3.61 -13.00
N GLU A 232 -11.66 4.70 -13.65
CA GLU A 232 -10.41 4.76 -14.41
C GLU A 232 -9.27 5.18 -13.47
N ILE A 233 -8.17 4.43 -13.48
CA ILE A 233 -6.98 4.77 -12.72
C ILE A 233 -6.09 5.64 -13.59
N VAL A 234 -5.80 6.85 -13.14
CA VAL A 234 -4.82 7.75 -13.76
C VAL A 234 -3.64 7.97 -12.82
N THR A 235 -2.46 8.17 -13.40
CA THR A 235 -1.26 8.53 -12.65
C THR A 235 -1.40 9.89 -11.97
N VAL A 236 -1.21 9.92 -10.66
CA VAL A 236 -1.20 11.13 -9.85
C VAL A 236 0.23 11.56 -9.55
N THR A 237 0.68 12.62 -10.21
CA THR A 237 1.90 13.34 -9.84
C THR A 237 1.50 14.69 -9.27
N PRO A 238 1.48 14.88 -7.93
CA PRO A 238 1.03 16.15 -7.36
C PRO A 238 1.94 17.32 -7.75
N GLU A 239 1.34 18.43 -8.17
CA GLU A 239 2.06 19.69 -8.32
C GLU A 239 2.19 20.33 -6.93
N VAL A 240 3.41 20.65 -6.51
CA VAL A 240 3.66 21.37 -5.25
C VAL A 240 3.57 22.87 -5.51
N ILE A 241 2.54 23.51 -4.98
CA ILE A 241 2.31 24.95 -5.12
C ILE A 241 2.75 25.61 -3.81
N GLU A 242 3.80 26.43 -3.90
CA GLU A 242 4.30 27.23 -2.77
C GLU A 242 3.42 28.47 -2.58
N GLY A 243 2.79 28.59 -1.41
CA GLY A 243 2.14 29.82 -0.96
C GLY A 243 2.97 30.54 0.11
N ASP A 244 2.61 31.79 0.42
CA ASP A 244 3.37 32.67 1.35
C ASP A 244 3.57 32.09 2.77
N LYS A 245 2.69 31.17 3.21
CA LYS A 245 2.72 30.56 4.55
C LYS A 245 2.57 29.03 4.57
N VAL A 246 2.07 28.43 3.49
CA VAL A 246 1.76 27.00 3.38
C VAL A 246 1.97 26.55 1.93
N SER A 247 2.61 25.41 1.73
CA SER A 247 2.63 24.72 0.44
C SER A 247 1.46 23.74 0.36
N PHE A 248 0.77 23.68 -0.77
CA PHE A 248 -0.29 22.70 -1.02
C PHE A 248 0.00 21.87 -2.27
N ARG A 249 -0.63 20.70 -2.37
CA ARG A 249 -0.49 19.78 -3.48
C ARG A 249 -1.73 19.82 -4.35
N LYS A 250 -1.57 20.12 -5.63
CA LYS A 250 -2.65 20.03 -6.62
C LYS A 250 -2.52 18.70 -7.36
N ILE A 251 -3.64 17.99 -7.49
CA ILE A 251 -3.71 16.70 -8.20
C ILE A 251 -4.62 16.83 -9.43
N PRO A 252 -4.48 15.96 -10.45
CA PRO A 252 -5.36 15.98 -11.61
C PRO A 252 -6.82 15.71 -11.20
N ALA A 253 -7.77 16.52 -11.69
CA ALA A 253 -9.20 16.29 -11.43
C ALA A 253 -9.68 14.92 -11.94
N ALA A 254 -9.10 14.45 -13.05
CA ALA A 254 -9.34 13.13 -13.61
C ALA A 254 -9.00 11.97 -12.65
N ALA A 255 -8.22 12.22 -11.60
CA ALA A 255 -7.91 11.21 -10.58
C ALA A 255 -9.10 10.85 -9.68
N GLY A 256 -10.19 11.62 -9.76
CA GLY A 256 -11.45 11.29 -9.09
C GLY A 256 -11.40 11.40 -7.57
N TYR A 257 -10.40 12.09 -7.02
CA TYR A 257 -10.36 12.42 -5.60
C TYR A 257 -11.10 13.74 -5.34
N GLU A 258 -11.85 13.79 -4.26
CA GLU A 258 -12.46 15.02 -3.78
C GLU A 258 -11.41 16.02 -3.27
N ASP A 259 -11.76 17.31 -3.28
CA ASP A 259 -10.94 18.35 -2.65
C ASP A 259 -10.79 18.10 -1.15
N VAL A 260 -9.59 18.35 -0.64
CA VAL A 260 -9.27 18.11 0.76
C VAL A 260 -8.60 19.30 1.42
N ASP A 261 -8.94 19.51 2.69
CA ASP A 261 -8.16 20.36 3.58
C ASP A 261 -6.79 19.70 3.84
N GLN A 262 -5.75 20.29 3.28
CA GLN A 262 -4.37 19.82 3.39
C GLN A 262 -3.65 20.37 4.63
N THR A 263 -4.29 21.25 5.42
CA THR A 263 -3.71 21.78 6.67
C THR A 263 -3.51 20.69 7.71
N ARG A 264 -4.29 19.61 7.61
CA ARG A 264 -4.20 18.39 8.43
C ARG A 264 -3.54 17.24 7.67
N THR A 265 -2.55 17.55 6.84
CA THR A 265 -1.67 16.53 6.29
C THR A 265 -0.29 16.77 6.81
N ARG A 266 0.51 15.71 6.90
CA ARG A 266 1.88 15.88 7.37
C ARG A 266 2.56 16.82 6.36
N THR A 267 2.89 18.05 6.81
CA THR A 267 3.60 19.05 6.00
C THR A 267 4.73 18.32 5.31
N ALA A 268 4.93 18.54 4.00
CA ALA A 268 5.99 17.90 3.22
C ALA A 268 7.27 17.76 4.07
N ILE A 269 7.46 16.59 4.69
CA ILE A 269 8.32 16.47 5.87
C ILE A 269 9.72 16.60 5.32
N ASP A 270 10.29 17.80 5.44
CA ASP A 270 11.70 18.12 5.23
C ASP A 270 12.44 17.14 4.31
N LEU A 271 11.86 16.87 3.14
CA LEU A 271 12.39 15.88 2.21
C LEU A 271 13.71 16.37 1.64
N LYS A 272 14.03 17.67 1.84
CA LYS A 272 15.30 18.31 1.54
C LYS A 272 16.48 17.73 2.35
N ASN A 273 16.23 17.11 3.52
CA ASN A 273 17.26 16.66 4.45
C ASN A 273 17.22 15.14 4.75
N GLY A 274 16.88 14.32 3.74
CA GLY A 274 16.99 12.86 3.79
C GLY A 274 18.41 12.33 3.59
#